data_AF-A0A1H9I8E6-F1
#
_entry.id   AF-A0A1H9I8E6-F1
#
_cell.length_a   1.000
_cell.length_b   1.000
_cell.length_c   1.000
_cell.angle_alpha   90.00
_cell.angle_beta   90.00
_cell.angle_gamma   90.00
#
_symmetry.space_group_name_H-M   'P 1'
#
loop_
_entity.id
_entity.type
_entity.pdbx_description
1 polymer ?
#
loop_
_entity_poly.entity_id
_entity_poly.type
_entity_poly.pdbx_seq_one_letter_code
_entity_poly.pdbx_strand_id
1 'polypeptide(L)'
;MSVVGFFGTYAYEHGQWKTLSEGELPPLAEPSLWIDIHDSDITSVVYAPAGPGSGVAYLGLTPRTYFENPNASDPTDTLREAAGLAEWWALVHSGGDVPGKQAELLQYLAEDEEPGDFELDEAEDIDEEAVFVEVKTRRFLTALDLPLPGELSG
;
A
#
# COMPACT_ATOMS: atom_id res chain seq x y z
N MET A 1 20.29 -7.11 -16.98
CA MET A 1 19.00 -7.72 -17.37
C MET A 1 17.96 -6.69 -16.99
N SER A 2 17.06 -6.29 -17.88
CA SER A 2 15.92 -5.46 -17.46
C SER A 2 15.09 -6.32 -16.53
N VAL A 3 15.00 -5.97 -15.25
CA VAL A 3 13.96 -6.55 -14.40
C VAL A 3 12.64 -6.07 -15.00
N VAL A 4 11.76 -7.01 -15.34
CA VAL A 4 10.41 -6.67 -15.79
C VAL A 4 9.64 -6.32 -14.53
N GLY A 5 9.04 -5.13 -14.45
CA GLY A 5 8.28 -4.70 -13.27
C GLY A 5 7.12 -5.63 -12.95
N PHE A 6 6.81 -5.77 -11.66
CA PHE A 6 5.70 -6.58 -11.17
C PHE A 6 4.40 -5.79 -11.21
N PHE A 7 3.33 -6.45 -11.67
CA PHE A 7 1.96 -5.94 -11.65
C PHE A 7 1.06 -6.94 -10.95
N GLY A 8 0.20 -6.47 -10.07
CA GLY A 8 -0.73 -7.35 -9.37
C GLY A 8 -1.85 -6.57 -8.68
N THR A 9 -3.09 -7.01 -8.92
CA THR A 9 -4.28 -6.41 -8.34
C THR A 9 -5.01 -7.44 -7.47
N TYR A 10 -5.24 -7.10 -6.20
CA TYR A 10 -5.83 -7.98 -5.20
C TYR A 10 -6.91 -7.27 -4.40
N ALA A 11 -8.01 -7.96 -4.12
CA ALA A 11 -9.05 -7.47 -3.21
C ALA A 11 -9.25 -8.43 -2.05
N TYR A 12 -9.27 -7.89 -0.83
CA TYR A 12 -9.60 -8.58 0.39
C TYR A 12 -10.97 -8.13 0.89
N GLU A 13 -11.88 -9.08 1.05
CA GLU A 13 -13.18 -8.89 1.68
C GLU A 13 -13.60 -10.21 2.34
N HIS A 14 -14.43 -10.13 3.39
CA HIS A 14 -14.93 -11.32 4.11
C HIS A 14 -13.84 -12.33 4.53
N GLY A 15 -12.63 -11.85 4.84
CA GLY A 15 -11.54 -12.71 5.28
C GLY A 15 -10.75 -13.40 4.17
N GLN A 16 -11.01 -13.09 2.89
CA GLN A 16 -10.42 -13.80 1.75
C GLN A 16 -9.89 -12.85 0.67
N TRP A 17 -8.79 -13.26 0.04
CA TRP A 17 -8.24 -12.59 -1.13
C TRP A 17 -8.88 -13.08 -2.44
N LYS A 18 -9.03 -12.15 -3.37
CA LYS A 18 -9.34 -12.38 -4.78
C LYS A 18 -8.25 -11.71 -5.61
N THR A 19 -7.67 -12.46 -6.55
CA THR A 19 -6.82 -11.87 -7.60
C THR A 19 -7.73 -11.35 -8.69
N LEU A 20 -7.50 -10.11 -9.10
CA LEU A 20 -8.29 -9.39 -10.09
C LEU A 20 -7.46 -9.15 -11.35
N SER A 21 -8.15 -8.89 -12.46
CA SER A 21 -7.46 -8.37 -13.64
C SER A 21 -7.16 -6.88 -13.43
N GLU A 22 -6.12 -6.37 -14.08
CA GLU A 22 -5.79 -4.93 -14.04
C GLU A 22 -7.01 -4.08 -14.42
N GLY A 23 -7.29 -3.05 -13.62
CA GLY A 23 -8.43 -2.15 -13.82
C GLY A 23 -9.80 -2.70 -13.41
N GLU A 24 -9.88 -3.93 -12.89
CA GLU A 24 -11.11 -4.50 -12.34
C GLU A 24 -11.29 -4.03 -10.88
N LEU A 25 -12.31 -3.21 -10.63
CA LEU A 25 -12.76 -2.80 -9.30
C LEU A 25 -14.21 -3.26 -9.11
N PRO A 26 -14.44 -4.52 -8.70
CA PRO A 26 -15.78 -4.99 -8.38
C PRO A 26 -16.31 -4.20 -7.16
N PRO A 27 -17.63 -4.07 -7.00
CA PRO A 27 -18.18 -3.55 -5.76
C PRO A 27 -17.76 -4.49 -4.62
N LEU A 28 -16.89 -4.01 -3.73
CA LEU A 28 -16.44 -4.75 -2.55
C LEU A 28 -17.38 -4.48 -1.39
N ALA A 29 -17.63 -5.52 -0.58
CA ALA A 29 -18.35 -5.38 0.66
C ALA A 29 -17.41 -4.90 1.78
N GLU A 30 -17.80 -3.85 2.49
CA GLU A 30 -17.03 -3.36 3.63
C GLU A 30 -17.09 -4.32 4.83
N PRO A 31 -16.01 -4.44 5.63
CA PRO A 31 -14.70 -3.81 5.42
C PRO A 31 -13.92 -4.50 4.28
N SER A 32 -13.34 -3.68 3.40
CA SER A 32 -12.61 -4.13 2.22
C SER A 32 -11.25 -3.46 2.09
N LEU A 33 -10.29 -4.16 1.49
CA LEU A 33 -8.97 -3.66 1.14
C LEU A 33 -8.66 -4.05 -0.30
N TRP A 34 -8.14 -3.13 -1.10
CA TRP A 34 -7.70 -3.36 -2.47
C TRP A 34 -6.25 -2.91 -2.59
N ILE A 35 -5.44 -3.77 -3.21
CA ILE A 35 -4.02 -3.61 -3.41
C ILE A 35 -3.77 -3.64 -4.91
N ASP A 36 -3.05 -2.65 -5.42
CA ASP A 36 -2.66 -2.58 -6.82
C ASP A 36 -1.20 -2.17 -6.92
N ILE A 37 -0.39 -3.09 -7.43
CA ILE A 37 1.03 -2.92 -7.62
C ILE A 37 1.29 -2.54 -9.07
N HIS A 38 2.04 -1.46 -9.26
CA HIS A 38 2.38 -0.91 -10.57
C HIS A 38 3.90 -0.84 -10.73
N ASP A 39 4.41 -1.58 -11.71
CA ASP A 39 5.81 -1.56 -12.17
C ASP A 39 6.86 -1.81 -11.07
N SER A 40 6.50 -2.56 -10.03
CA SER A 40 7.32 -2.75 -8.81
C SER A 40 7.70 -1.47 -8.03
N ASP A 41 7.15 -0.30 -8.37
CA ASP A 41 7.54 0.98 -7.75
C ASP A 41 6.43 1.58 -6.89
N ILE A 42 5.17 1.37 -7.26
CA ILE A 42 4.00 1.91 -6.56
C ILE A 42 3.11 0.77 -6.10
N THR A 43 2.64 0.84 -4.85
CA THR A 43 1.45 0.10 -4.43
C THR A 43 0.38 1.07 -3.97
N SER A 44 -0.79 1.03 -4.62
CA SER A 44 -1.99 1.69 -4.13
C SER A 44 -2.71 0.78 -3.14
N VAL A 45 -3.02 1.33 -1.97
CA VAL A 45 -3.77 0.67 -0.90
C VAL A 45 -5.09 1.41 -0.73
N VAL A 46 -6.17 0.84 -1.25
CA VAL A 46 -7.52 1.41 -1.15
C VAL A 46 -8.31 0.64 -0.10
N TYR A 47 -8.84 1.32 0.91
CA TYR A 47 -9.49 0.69 2.05
C TYR A 47 -10.82 1.37 2.37
N ALA A 48 -11.79 0.56 2.79
CA ALA A 48 -13.12 1.03 3.18
C ALA A 48 -13.66 0.22 4.36
N PRO A 49 -14.32 0.84 5.36
CA PRO A 49 -14.51 2.28 5.47
C PRO A 49 -13.19 3.02 5.76
N ALA A 50 -13.08 4.27 5.31
CA ALA A 50 -11.86 5.06 5.41
C ALA A 50 -11.57 5.60 6.84
N GLY A 51 -12.58 5.63 7.71
CA GLY A 51 -12.46 6.21 9.06
C GLY A 51 -11.99 7.67 8.98
N PRO A 52 -10.94 8.08 9.72
CA PRO A 52 -10.36 9.42 9.61
C PRO A 52 -9.64 9.66 8.29
N GLY A 53 -9.18 8.64 7.57
CA GLY A 53 -8.46 8.73 6.30
C GLY A 53 -9.29 9.20 5.11
N SER A 54 -8.67 9.28 3.94
CA SER A 54 -9.34 9.42 2.65
C SER A 54 -9.78 8.08 2.06
N GLY A 55 -9.16 6.98 2.52
CA GLY A 55 -9.40 5.62 2.00
C GLY A 55 -8.39 5.20 0.95
N VAL A 56 -7.34 6.00 0.72
CA VAL A 56 -6.26 5.69 -0.22
C VAL A 56 -4.92 6.02 0.43
N ALA A 57 -4.01 5.04 0.45
CA ALA A 57 -2.63 5.20 0.85
C ALA A 57 -1.70 4.59 -0.19
N TYR A 58 -0.42 4.92 -0.14
CA TYR A 58 0.58 4.40 -1.07
C TYR A 58 1.76 3.78 -0.34
N LEU A 59 2.40 2.77 -0.95
CA LEU A 59 3.68 2.20 -0.54
C LEU A 59 4.66 2.34 -1.71
N GLY A 60 5.96 2.43 -1.41
CA GLY A 60 6.99 2.70 -2.41
C GLY A 60 6.98 4.18 -2.77
N LEU A 61 6.79 4.48 -4.05
CA LEU A 61 6.58 5.84 -4.56
C LEU A 61 5.09 6.22 -4.55
N THR A 62 4.79 7.51 -4.47
CA THR A 62 3.44 8.02 -4.76
C THR A 62 3.27 8.25 -6.27
N PRO A 63 2.04 8.25 -6.80
CA PRO A 63 1.80 8.60 -8.20
C PRO A 63 2.35 10.00 -8.57
N ARG A 64 2.33 10.95 -7.62
CA ARG A 64 2.86 12.31 -7.84
C ARG A 64 4.37 12.29 -8.05
N THR A 65 5.10 11.48 -7.27
CA THR A 65 6.55 11.31 -7.40
C THR A 65 6.89 10.50 -8.65
N TYR A 66 6.31 9.31 -8.84
CA TYR A 66 6.64 8.41 -9.96
C TYR A 66 6.39 9.03 -11.33
N PHE A 67 5.25 9.72 -11.52
CA PHE A 67 4.93 10.38 -12.79
C PHE A 67 5.47 11.82 -12.89
N GLU A 68 6.20 12.30 -11.89
CA GLU A 68 6.65 13.70 -11.73
C GLU A 68 5.51 14.71 -12.00
N ASN A 69 4.30 14.35 -11.58
CA ASN A 69 3.08 15.07 -11.92
C ASN A 69 2.24 15.32 -10.66
N PRO A 70 2.17 16.57 -10.15
CA PRO A 70 1.39 16.89 -8.95
C PRO A 70 -0.12 16.77 -9.13
N ASN A 71 -0.63 16.36 -10.30
CA ASN A 71 -2.04 16.07 -10.53
C ASN A 71 -2.31 14.57 -10.75
N ALA A 72 -1.33 13.68 -10.55
CA ALA A 72 -1.51 12.24 -10.71
C ALA A 72 -2.39 11.59 -9.63
N SER A 73 -2.45 12.19 -8.43
CA SER A 73 -3.32 11.81 -7.32
C SER A 73 -3.63 13.03 -6.44
N ASP A 74 -4.48 12.88 -5.42
CA ASP A 74 -4.55 13.85 -4.32
C ASP A 74 -3.23 13.82 -3.49
N PRO A 75 -2.88 14.90 -2.76
CA PRO A 75 -1.72 14.91 -1.88
C PRO A 75 -1.83 13.88 -0.77
N THR A 76 -0.71 13.28 -0.38
CA THR A 76 -0.68 12.31 0.71
C THR A 76 -0.75 12.97 2.10
N ASP A 77 -1.43 12.31 3.05
CA ASP A 77 -1.42 12.62 4.48
C ASP A 77 -1.21 11.31 5.24
N THR A 78 0.06 10.88 5.31
CA THR A 78 0.42 9.55 5.83
C THR A 78 -0.05 9.33 7.27
N LEU A 79 -0.04 10.35 8.10
CA LEU A 79 -0.52 10.25 9.48
C LEU A 79 -2.03 9.96 9.53
N ARG A 80 -2.80 10.65 8.70
CA ARG A 80 -4.25 10.50 8.61
C ARG A 80 -4.64 9.16 7.97
N GLU A 81 -3.92 8.73 6.94
CA GLU A 81 -4.15 7.43 6.31
C GLU A 81 -3.75 6.26 7.23
N ALA A 82 -2.67 6.37 7.99
CA ALA A 82 -2.29 5.36 8.98
C ALA A 82 -3.36 5.22 10.08
N ALA A 83 -3.98 6.34 10.50
CA ALA A 83 -5.10 6.30 11.44
C ALA A 83 -6.33 5.58 10.85
N GLY A 84 -6.65 5.87 9.58
CA GLY A 84 -7.74 5.22 8.85
C GLY A 84 -7.55 3.72 8.73
N LEU A 85 -6.35 3.29 8.31
CA LEU A 85 -5.98 1.88 8.19
C LEU A 85 -5.98 1.16 9.55
N ALA A 86 -5.57 1.82 10.64
CA ALA A 86 -5.62 1.22 11.98
C ALA A 86 -7.06 1.01 12.48
N GLU A 87 -7.97 1.95 12.19
CA GLU A 87 -9.40 1.76 12.46
C GLU A 87 -10.00 0.64 11.60
N TRP A 88 -9.66 0.60 10.30
CA TRP A 88 -10.04 -0.48 9.40
C TRP A 88 -9.57 -1.84 9.91
N TRP A 89 -8.31 -1.94 10.34
CA TRP A 89 -7.72 -3.14 10.92
C TRP A 89 -8.50 -3.63 12.14
N ALA A 90 -8.90 -2.71 13.02
CA ALA A 90 -9.69 -3.05 14.20
C ALA A 90 -11.10 -3.56 13.84
N LEU A 91 -11.70 -3.11 12.74
CA LEU A 91 -12.97 -3.68 12.25
C LEU A 91 -12.79 -5.13 11.78
N VAL A 92 -11.71 -5.41 11.04
CA VAL A 92 -11.40 -6.76 10.54
C VAL A 92 -11.08 -7.72 11.69
N HIS A 93 -10.36 -7.27 12.71
CA HIS A 93 -9.89 -8.10 13.82
C HIS A 93 -10.76 -8.06 15.07
N SER A 94 -11.91 -7.38 15.02
CA SER A 94 -12.83 -7.19 16.16
C SER A 94 -12.19 -6.49 17.37
N GLY A 95 -11.32 -5.50 17.11
CA GLY A 95 -10.65 -4.64 18.09
C GLY A 95 -9.12 -4.74 18.06
N GLY A 96 -8.47 -4.12 19.05
CA GLY A 96 -7.01 -4.14 19.23
C GLY A 96 -6.43 -2.80 19.68
N ASP A 97 -5.11 -2.74 19.83
CA ASP A 97 -4.38 -1.50 20.13
C ASP A 97 -4.28 -0.62 18.87
N VAL A 98 -5.34 0.15 18.59
CA VAL A 98 -5.43 1.04 17.41
C VAL A 98 -4.29 2.07 17.39
N PRO A 99 -3.94 2.78 18.48
CA PRO A 99 -2.79 3.69 18.48
C PRO A 99 -1.47 3.00 18.18
N GLY A 100 -1.23 1.80 18.75
CA GLY A 100 -0.04 1.00 18.46
C GLY A 100 0.00 0.59 16.98
N LYS A 101 -1.13 0.12 16.44
CA LYS A 101 -1.23 -0.26 15.03
C LYS A 101 -1.06 0.92 14.09
N GLN A 102 -1.58 2.09 14.41
CA GLN A 102 -1.35 3.32 13.63
C GLN A 102 0.15 3.64 13.56
N ALA A 103 0.86 3.62 14.69
CA ALA A 103 2.30 3.89 14.71
C ALA A 103 3.10 2.86 13.90
N GLU A 104 2.68 1.59 13.96
CA GLU A 104 3.26 0.53 13.13
C GLU A 104 2.99 0.76 11.64
N LEU A 105 1.76 1.04 11.22
CA LEU A 105 1.41 1.18 9.80
C LEU A 105 2.02 2.42 9.15
N LEU A 106 2.21 3.50 9.93
CA LEU A 106 2.81 4.75 9.46
C LEU A 106 4.19 4.55 8.82
N GLN A 107 4.99 3.58 9.31
CA GLN A 107 6.35 3.34 8.81
C GLN A 107 6.39 2.81 7.35
N TYR A 108 5.26 2.34 6.83
CA TYR A 108 5.17 1.79 5.48
C TYR A 108 4.70 2.80 4.44
N LEU A 109 3.98 3.84 4.86
CA LEU A 109 3.29 4.74 3.94
C LEU A 109 4.26 5.67 3.23
N ALA A 110 4.05 5.85 1.94
CA ALA A 110 4.78 6.78 1.10
C ALA A 110 4.20 8.19 1.25
N GLU A 111 5.08 9.19 1.33
CA GLU A 111 4.75 10.60 1.27
C GLU A 111 5.15 11.19 -0.09
N ASP A 112 4.51 12.29 -0.48
CA ASP A 112 4.88 13.00 -1.69
C ASP A 112 6.25 13.65 -1.50
N GLU A 113 7.18 13.38 -2.41
CA GLU A 113 8.52 13.98 -2.39
C GLU A 113 8.54 15.26 -3.23
N GLU A 114 9.39 16.22 -2.83
CA GLU A 114 9.61 17.41 -3.66
C GLU A 114 10.43 17.04 -4.91
N PRO A 115 10.10 17.62 -6.07
CA PRO A 115 10.85 17.36 -7.30
C PRO A 115 12.32 17.78 -7.14
N GLY A 116 13.22 16.81 -7.13
CA GLY A 116 14.66 16.98 -6.96
C GLY A 116 15.26 16.36 -5.69
N ASP A 117 14.43 15.88 -4.75
CA ASP A 117 14.89 15.14 -3.56
C ASP A 117 15.02 13.63 -3.81
N PHE A 118 14.52 13.13 -4.94
CA PHE A 118 14.64 11.72 -5.33
C PHE A 118 16.04 11.41 -5.85
N GLU A 119 16.95 11.03 -4.95
CA GLU A 119 18.19 10.34 -5.31
C GLU A 119 17.94 8.82 -5.18
N LEU A 120 17.90 8.10 -6.31
CA LEU A 120 18.12 6.66 -6.28
C LEU A 120 19.51 6.46 -5.68
N ASP A 121 19.58 6.07 -4.42
CA ASP A 121 20.84 5.81 -3.74
C ASP A 121 21.53 4.67 -4.52
N GLU A 122 22.45 5.03 -5.42
CA GLU A 122 23.29 4.09 -6.20
C GLU A 122 24.33 3.41 -5.29
N ALA A 123 23.98 3.17 -4.03
CA ALA A 123 24.82 2.51 -3.05
C ALA A 123 24.80 1.00 -3.32
N GLU A 124 25.97 0.46 -3.65
CA GLU A 124 26.28 -0.97 -3.64
C GLU A 124 25.82 -1.57 -2.29
N ASP A 125 24.96 -2.60 -2.35
CA ASP A 125 24.16 -3.19 -1.26
C ASP A 125 22.79 -2.53 -0.99
N ILE A 126 22.01 -2.25 -2.04
CA ILE A 126 20.58 -1.93 -1.90
C ILE A 126 19.88 -3.14 -1.27
N ASP A 127 19.38 -2.97 -0.05
CA ASP A 127 18.49 -3.92 0.60
C ASP A 127 17.32 -4.19 -0.36
N GLU A 128 16.97 -5.45 -0.62
CA GLU A 128 15.84 -5.78 -1.52
C GLU A 128 14.54 -5.05 -1.08
N GLU A 129 14.48 -4.66 0.20
CA GLU A 129 13.50 -3.75 0.82
C GLU A 129 13.29 -2.40 0.13
N ALA A 130 14.34 -1.80 -0.41
CA ALA A 130 14.30 -0.49 -1.05
C ALA A 130 14.10 -0.60 -2.58
N VAL A 131 14.34 -1.77 -3.17
CA VAL A 131 14.32 -1.94 -4.64
C VAL A 131 12.92 -2.24 -5.17
N PHE A 132 12.10 -3.02 -4.45
CA PHE A 132 10.84 -3.53 -4.99
C PHE A 132 9.66 -3.40 -4.03
N VAL A 133 8.61 -2.70 -4.48
CA VAL A 133 7.44 -2.39 -3.66
C VAL A 133 6.66 -3.63 -3.24
N GLU A 134 6.69 -4.74 -3.99
CA GLU A 134 6.03 -5.99 -3.61
C GLU A 134 6.55 -6.55 -2.28
N VAL A 135 7.84 -6.36 -1.96
CA VAL A 135 8.42 -6.76 -0.68
C VAL A 135 7.84 -5.89 0.44
N LYS A 136 7.76 -4.58 0.22
CA LYS A 136 7.13 -3.63 1.16
C LYS A 136 5.65 -3.97 1.37
N THR A 137 4.93 -4.31 0.32
CA THR A 137 3.52 -4.72 0.35
C THR A 137 3.34 -6.00 1.16
N ARG A 138 4.18 -7.02 0.99
CA ARG A 138 4.12 -8.24 1.82
C ARG A 138 4.26 -7.95 3.30
N ARG A 139 5.20 -7.08 3.67
CA ARG A 139 5.43 -6.69 5.07
C ARG A 139 4.28 -5.87 5.62
N PHE A 140 3.77 -4.92 4.84
CA PHE A 140 2.60 -4.14 5.20
C PHE A 140 1.38 -5.04 5.45
N LEU A 141 1.10 -6.00 4.57
CA LEU A 141 0.00 -6.96 4.75
C LEU A 141 0.22 -7.85 5.98
N THR A 142 1.47 -8.22 6.27
CA THR A 142 1.83 -8.94 7.49
C THR A 142 1.60 -8.08 8.75
N ALA A 143 1.95 -6.79 8.71
CA ALA A 143 1.69 -5.85 9.79
C ALA A 143 0.19 -5.58 9.99
N LEU A 144 -0.62 -5.74 8.94
CA LEU A 144 -2.08 -5.76 9.05
C LEU A 144 -2.65 -7.08 9.57
N ASP A 145 -1.80 -8.05 9.94
CA ASP A 145 -2.20 -9.39 10.38
C ASP A 145 -3.04 -10.16 9.32
N LEU A 146 -2.85 -9.83 8.03
CA LEU A 146 -3.56 -10.47 6.93
C LEU A 146 -2.75 -11.63 6.32
N PRO A 147 -3.42 -12.66 5.76
CA PRO A 147 -2.75 -13.60 4.89
C PRO A 147 -2.19 -12.88 3.65
N LEU A 148 -1.17 -13.44 3.00
CA LEU A 148 -0.66 -12.89 1.73
C LEU A 148 -1.50 -13.40 0.55
N PRO A 149 -1.84 -12.56 -0.44
CA PRO A 149 -2.49 -13.00 -1.67
C PRO A 149 -1.52 -13.77 -2.56
N GLY A 150 -2.06 -14.61 -3.45
CA GLY A 150 -1.37 -15.55 -4.33
C GLY A 150 0.13 -15.29 -4.58
N GLU A 151 0.46 -14.48 -5.58
CA GLU A 151 1.85 -14.27 -6.03
C GLU A 151 2.73 -13.54 -5.01
N LEU A 152 2.15 -12.88 -4.00
CA LEU A 152 2.89 -12.27 -2.90
C LEU A 152 3.27 -13.28 -1.80
N SER A 153 2.76 -14.52 -1.85
CA SER A 153 3.08 -15.56 -0.86
C SER A 153 4.37 -16.35 -1.15
N GLY A 154 4.95 -16.19 -2.35
CA GLY A 154 6.09 -16.94 -2.87
C GLY A 154 7.47 -16.53 -2.36
#